data_AF-A0A2V8HY48-F1
#
_entry.id   AF-A0A2V8HY48-F1
#
_cell.length_a   1.000
_cell.length_b   1.000
_cell.length_c   1.000
_cell.angle_alpha   90.00
_cell.angle_beta   90.00
_cell.angle_gamma   90.00
#
_symmetry.space_group_name_H-M   'P 1'
#
loop_
_entity.id
_entity.type
_entity.pdbx_description
1 polymer ?
#
loop_
_entity_poly.entity_id
_entity_poly.type
_entity_poly.pdbx_seq_one_letter_code
_entity_poly.pdbx_strand_id
1 'polypeptide(L)' 'WKGAIEEDEERQLVIKTTSDRVAAIEARFRELHPYELPEFIVLSAEASAGYAAWLAESVAAT' A
#
# COMPACT_ATOMS: atom_id res chain seq x y z
N TRP A 1 22.83 1.91 -6.07
CA TRP A 1 22.98 2.23 -4.63
C TRP A 1 24.45 2.50 -4.32
N LYS A 2 24.79 3.41 -3.38
CA LYS A 2 26.18 3.67 -2.95
C LYS A 2 27.23 3.82 -4.08
N GLY A 3 26.85 4.45 -5.20
CA GLY A 3 27.73 4.66 -6.34
C GLY A 3 27.82 3.51 -7.36
N ALA A 4 27.06 2.43 -7.16
CA ALA A 4 26.95 1.30 -8.08
C ALA A 4 25.52 1.10 -8.60
N ILE A 5 25.38 0.31 -9.67
CA ILE A 5 24.09 -0.26 -10.07
C ILE A 5 23.86 -1.50 -9.21
N GLU A 6 22.67 -1.65 -8.66
CA GLU A 6 22.24 -2.85 -7.94
C GLU A 6 21.09 -3.51 -8.68
N GLU A 7 20.94 -4.81 -8.48
CA GLU A 7 19.83 -5.62 -8.97
C GLU A 7 19.43 -6.57 -7.84
N ASP A 8 18.17 -6.54 -7.43
CA ASP A 8 17.62 -7.35 -6.33
C ASP A 8 16.28 -7.98 -6.73
N GLU A 9 15.98 -9.14 -6.15
CA GLU A 9 14.68 -9.79 -6.32
C GLU A 9 13.68 -9.28 -5.29
N GLU A 10 12.68 -8.53 -5.74
CA GLU A 10 11.63 -7.99 -4.86
C GLU A 10 10.25 -8.58 -5.18
N ARG A 11 9.24 -8.15 -4.41
CA ARG A 11 7.85 -8.53 -4.63
C ARG A 11 6.99 -7.27 -4.68
N GLN A 12 6.32 -7.04 -5.80
CA GLN A 12 5.36 -5.94 -5.92
C GLN A 12 4.09 -6.26 -5.14
N LEU A 13 3.67 -5.35 -4.26
CA LEU A 13 2.36 -5.37 -3.64
C LEU A 13 1.45 -4.33 -4.29
N VAL A 14 0.18 -4.71 -4.50
CA VAL A 14 -0.89 -3.78 -4.92
C VAL A 14 -2.04 -3.90 -3.93
N ILE A 15 -2.04 -3.00 -2.96
CA ILE A 15 -3.02 -2.95 -1.88
C ILE A 15 -4.19 -2.06 -2.32
N LYS A 16 -5.42 -2.53 -2.10
CA LYS A 16 -6.64 -1.75 -2.36
C LYS A 16 -7.20 -1.35 -1.02
N THR A 17 -7.52 -0.07 -0.87
CA THR A 17 -8.08 0.47 0.36
C THR A 17 -8.91 1.70 0.06
N THR A 18 -9.58 2.23 1.07
CA THR A 18 -10.24 3.53 1.03
C THR A 18 -9.24 4.64 1.38
N SER A 19 -9.46 5.85 0.87
CA SER A 19 -8.52 6.97 1.02
C SER A 19 -8.25 7.37 2.47
N ASP A 20 -9.23 7.22 3.34
CA ASP A 20 -9.15 7.48 4.79
C ASP A 20 -8.26 6.49 5.55
N ARG A 21 -7.97 5.32 4.96
CA ARG A 21 -7.12 4.27 5.58
C ARG A 21 -5.66 4.34 5.18
N VAL A 22 -5.31 5.13 4.15
CA VAL A 22 -3.94 5.23 3.61
C VAL A 22 -2.91 5.57 4.68
N ALA A 23 -3.18 6.55 5.54
CA ALA A 23 -2.25 6.97 6.59
C ALA A 23 -1.98 5.85 7.61
N ALA A 24 -3.00 5.07 7.97
CA ALA A 24 -2.85 3.95 8.89
C ALA A 24 -2.04 2.80 8.26
N ILE A 25 -2.26 2.54 6.96
CA ILE A 25 -1.49 1.56 6.21
C ILE A 25 -0.02 2.00 6.10
N GLU A 26 0.27 3.26 5.78
CA GLU A 26 1.64 3.75 5.67
C GLU A 26 2.40 3.60 7.01
N ALA A 27 1.76 3.94 8.13
CA ALA A 27 2.36 3.77 9.45
C ALA A 27 2.67 2.30 9.75
N ARG A 28 1.71 1.39 9.51
CA ARG A 28 1.90 -0.05 9.75
C ARG A 28 2.91 -0.67 8.78
N PHE A 29 2.91 -0.23 7.53
CA PHE A 29 3.84 -0.67 6.52
C PHE A 29 5.28 -0.30 6.92
N ARG A 30 5.53 0.94 7.34
CA ARG A 30 6.85 1.37 7.83
C ARG A 30 7.31 0.61 9.07
N GLU A 31 6.41 0.28 9.98
CA GLU A 31 6.73 -0.52 11.17
C GLU A 31 7.18 -1.95 10.81
N LEU A 32 6.58 -2.53 9.78
CA LEU A 32 6.82 -3.91 9.36
C LEU A 32 7.91 -4.06 8.29
N HIS A 33 8.19 -3.02 7.51
CA HIS A 33 9.03 -3.14 6.34
C HIS A 33 10.50 -3.39 6.73
N PRO A 34 11.21 -4.31 6.07
CA PRO A 34 12.62 -4.57 6.35
C PRO A 34 13.56 -3.44 5.92
N TYR A 35 13.08 -2.45 5.17
CA TYR A 35 13.91 -1.39 4.59
C TYR A 35 13.80 -0.10 5.39
N GLU A 36 14.91 0.60 5.51
CA GLU A 36 14.97 1.94 6.12
C GLU A 36 14.10 2.95 5.36
N LEU A 37 14.07 2.86 4.02
CA LEU A 37 13.28 3.71 3.15
C LEU A 37 12.51 2.85 2.13
N PRO A 38 11.31 2.36 2.48
CA PRO A 38 10.54 1.52 1.59
C PRO A 38 9.79 2.32 0.51
N GLU A 39 9.56 1.72 -0.65
CA GLU A 39 8.67 2.31 -1.66
C GLU A 39 7.22 2.30 -1.16
N PHE A 40 6.57 3.47 -1.19
CA PHE A 40 5.15 3.61 -0.88
C PHE A 40 4.53 4.67 -1.79
N ILE A 41 3.73 4.23 -2.77
CA ILE A 41 3.09 5.10 -3.77
C ILE A 41 1.58 4.86 -3.73
N VAL A 42 0.81 5.95 -3.74
CA VAL A 42 -0.66 5.92 -3.73
C VAL A 42 -1.17 6.39 -5.08
N LEU A 43 -1.93 5.51 -5.75
CA LEU A 43 -2.61 5.81 -7.00
C LEU A 43 -4.12 5.83 -6.75
N SER A 44 -4.80 6.92 -7.09
CA SER A 44 -6.25 7.00 -7.03
C SER A 44 -6.89 6.23 -8.19
N ALA A 45 -7.97 5.51 -7.92
CA ALA A 45 -8.70 4.73 -8.92
C ALA A 45 -10.21 4.77 -8.65
N GLU A 46 -11.00 4.64 -9.71
CA GLU A 46 -12.43 4.38 -9.63
C GLU A 46 -12.68 2.86 -9.69
N ALA A 47 -13.76 2.42 -9.05
CA ALA A 47 -14.19 1.02 -9.07
C ALA A 47 -15.70 0.93 -9.33
N SER A 48 -16.16 -0.25 -9.75
CA SER A 48 -17.60 -0.51 -9.86
C SER A 48 -18.25 -0.38 -8.48
N ALA A 49 -19.51 0.08 -8.44
CA ALA A 49 -20.22 0.38 -7.20
C ALA A 49 -20.22 -0.81 -6.21
N GLY A 50 -20.46 -2.02 -6.71
CA GLY A 50 -20.45 -3.23 -5.87
C GLY A 50 -19.07 -3.57 -5.30
N TYR A 51 -18.00 -3.38 -6.08
CA TYR A 51 -16.64 -3.62 -5.61
C TYR A 51 -16.19 -2.56 -4.60
N ALA A 52 -16.55 -1.30 -4.83
CA ALA A 52 -16.29 -0.21 -3.89
C ALA A 52 -17.00 -0.44 -2.55
N ALA A 53 -18.27 -0.88 -2.57
CA ALA A 53 -19.02 -1.23 -1.37
C ALA A 53 -18.36 -2.37 -0.58
N TRP A 54 -18.03 -3.48 -1.28
CA TRP A 54 -17.33 -4.61 -0.66
C TRP A 54 -15.97 -4.21 -0.09
N LEU A 55 -15.21 -3.38 -0.80
CA LEU A 55 -13.92 -2.88 -0.33
C LEU A 55 -14.08 -2.04 0.94
N ALA A 56 -15.06 -1.14 0.98
CA ALA A 56 -15.33 -0.29 2.14
C ALA A 56 -15.74 -1.14 3.36
N GLU A 57 -16.59 -2.15 3.17
CA GLU A 57 -16.95 -3.11 4.22
C GLU A 57 -15.73 -3.90 4.72
N SER A 58 -14.84 -4.31 3.81
CA SER A 58 -13.63 -5.10 4.14
C SER A 58 -12.63 -4.33 5.01
N VAL A 59 -12.71 -3.00 5.05
CA VAL A 59 -11.81 -2.12 5.82
C VAL A 59 -12.54 -1.29 6.88
N ALA A 60 -13.82 -1.61 7.14
CA ALA A 60 -14.58 -1.00 8.22
C ALA A 60 -13.94 -1.33 9.58
N ALA A 61 -13.94 -0.37 10.50
CA ALA A 61 -13.48 -0.64 11.86
C ALA A 61 -14.43 -1.65 12.51
N THR A 62 -13.88 -2.69 13.15
CA THR A 62 -14.66 -3.61 13.99
C THR A 62 -14.94 -2.97 15.35
#